data_AF-A0A7R8UNK8-F1
#
_entry.id   AF-A0A7R8UNK8-F1
#
_cell.length_a   1.000
_cell.length_b   1.000
_cell.length_c   1.000
_cell.angle_alpha   90.00
_cell.angle_beta   90.00
_cell.angle_gamma   90.00
#
_symmetry.space_group_name_H-M   'P 1'
#
loop_
_entity.id
_entity.type
_entity.pdbx_description
1 polymer ?
#
loop_
_entity_poly.entity_id
_entity_poly.type
_entity_poly.pdbx_seq_one_letter_code
_entity_poly.pdbx_strand_id
1 'polypeptide(L)'
;MNLVVCWIMMVIALNGNMILHLRLVKVGADGINSLVRKRMNIEPFTINYNQMGLVATVELSDSGDNSVAWQRFLPTGPVALLPLNDTTSSLVWTHTPAQAKELQSMPPQEFVDALNDAFYKDYPKDTMTTNLMDTLSTFCSAKTIRQYPPAIVAVKDKSRACFPLGFGHAPSYVAQGAALVGDAAHRVHPLAGQGVNLGFGDVKCLTQVLADAVYSGYPIGDKNALLKYERERLMKNVPIMFGIHGLQQLYSTTFSPVVMLRSLGLQITQNLPPLKKIFMQQAMG
;
A
#
# COMPACT_ATOMS: atom_id res chain seq x y z
N MET A 1 2.51 25.37 4.02
CA MET A 1 1.21 24.79 4.41
C MET A 1 1.40 24.20 5.79
N ASN A 2 0.83 24.87 6.77
CA ASN A 2 1.21 24.80 8.19
C ASN A 2 0.42 23.74 8.95
N LEU A 3 1.10 23.11 9.92
CA LEU A 3 0.58 22.56 11.18
C LEU A 3 -0.45 21.41 11.14
N VAL A 4 0.00 20.20 11.52
CA VAL A 4 -0.47 19.47 12.71
C VAL A 4 0.69 18.66 13.27
N VAL A 5 1.58 19.30 14.04
CA VAL A 5 2.31 18.56 15.08
C VAL A 5 1.41 18.71 16.29
N CYS A 6 0.77 17.62 16.73
CA CYS A 6 -0.08 17.63 17.91
C CYS A 6 0.80 17.82 19.15
N TRP A 7 1.19 19.07 19.41
CA TRP A 7 1.79 19.50 20.66
C TRP A 7 0.66 19.60 21.67
N ILE A 8 0.35 18.50 22.33
CA ILE A 8 -0.38 18.61 23.58
C ILE A 8 0.72 18.60 24.64
N MET A 9 1.04 19.77 25.19
CA MET A 9 1.40 19.90 26.58
C MET A 9 0.20 20.62 27.19
N MET A 10 -0.81 19.85 27.60
CA MET A 10 -2.03 20.42 28.17
C MET A 10 -1.69 20.89 29.57
N VAL A 11 -1.49 22.19 29.71
CA VAL A 11 -1.45 22.85 31.01
C VAL A 11 -2.88 23.30 31.29
N ILE A 12 -3.58 22.57 32.15
CA ILE A 12 -4.89 23.01 32.66
C ILE A 12 -4.60 23.92 33.84
N ALA A 13 -4.88 25.22 33.68
CA ALA A 13 -4.92 26.17 34.79
C ALA A 13 -6.36 26.21 35.31
N LEU A 14 -6.59 25.64 36.49
CA LEU A 14 -7.86 25.82 37.21
C LEU A 14 -7.79 27.14 37.99
N ASN A 15 -8.93 27.82 38.18
CA ASN A 15 -9.08 29.18 38.75
C ASN A 15 -8.49 29.34 40.18
N GLY A 16 -7.16 29.32 40.29
CA GLY A 16 -6.38 29.44 41.52
C GLY A 16 -5.05 28.70 41.41
N ASN A 17 -4.05 29.30 40.77
CA ASN A 17 -2.61 28.94 40.77
C ASN A 17 -2.19 27.46 40.57
N MET A 18 -3.10 26.55 40.24
CA MET A 18 -2.79 25.13 40.10
C MET A 18 -2.51 24.82 38.62
N ILE A 19 -1.24 24.56 38.31
CA ILE A 19 -0.75 24.16 36.99
C ILE A 19 -0.72 22.62 36.96
N LEU A 20 -1.63 21.99 36.22
CA LEU A 20 -1.57 20.55 35.97
C LEU A 20 -0.63 20.26 34.80
N HIS A 21 0.50 19.59 35.07
CA HIS A 21 1.39 19.07 34.04
C HIS A 21 0.89 17.69 33.56
N LEU A 22 0.14 17.64 32.46
CA LEU A 22 -0.19 16.36 31.84
C LEU A 22 1.04 15.79 31.10
N ARG A 23 1.43 14.56 31.45
CA ARG A 23 2.43 13.78 30.71
C ARG A 23 1.77 13.24 29.45
N LEU A 24 2.16 13.79 28.30
CA LEU A 24 1.56 13.48 27.01
C LEU A 24 2.53 12.71 26.13
N VAL A 25 1.98 11.79 25.34
CA VAL A 25 2.73 11.03 24.35
C VAL A 25 2.65 11.72 23.01
N LYS A 26 3.80 11.89 22.37
CA LYS A 26 3.90 12.42 21.01
C LYS A 26 3.64 11.29 20.03
N VAL A 27 2.56 11.38 19.28
CA VAL A 27 2.24 10.40 18.23
C VAL A 27 2.64 10.97 16.87
N GLY A 28 3.58 10.33 16.18
CA GLY A 28 3.98 10.64 14.82
C GLY A 28 3.07 9.95 13.82
N ALA A 29 2.18 10.72 13.19
CA ALA A 29 1.27 10.31 12.11
C ALA A 29 1.44 11.20 10.87
N ASP A 30 2.61 11.83 10.73
CA ASP A 30 2.96 12.86 9.75
C ASP A 30 3.60 12.31 8.46
N GLY A 31 3.50 10.99 8.27
CA GLY A 31 3.86 10.30 7.04
C GLY A 31 5.37 10.16 6.78
N ILE A 32 5.72 10.05 5.51
CA ILE A 32 7.08 9.67 5.04
C ILE A 32 8.17 10.57 5.62
N ASN A 33 7.92 11.87 5.78
CA ASN A 33 8.90 12.85 6.25
C ASN A 33 8.72 13.20 7.74
N SER A 34 8.33 12.22 8.55
CA SER A 34 7.99 12.41 9.96
C SER A 34 9.04 13.20 10.75
N LEU A 35 8.62 14.34 11.31
CA LEU A 35 9.39 15.17 12.23
C LEU A 35 9.52 14.49 13.60
N VAL A 36 8.50 13.74 14.02
CA VAL A 36 8.53 12.98 15.28
C VAL A 36 9.61 11.91 15.19
N ARG A 37 9.66 11.14 14.09
CA ARG A 37 10.70 10.14 13.85
C ARG A 37 12.11 10.74 13.87
N LYS A 38 12.30 11.89 13.20
CA LYS A 38 13.58 12.62 13.22
C LYS A 38 13.98 13.05 14.65
N ARG A 39 13.03 13.55 15.45
CA ARG A 39 13.28 13.93 16.85
C ARG A 39 13.53 12.74 17.78
N MET A 40 13.02 11.56 17.44
CA MET A 40 13.35 10.32 18.13
C MET A 40 14.75 9.79 17.78
N ASN A 41 15.46 10.45 16.86
CA ASN A 41 16.75 10.01 16.32
C ASN A 41 16.68 8.61 15.68
N ILE A 42 15.56 8.32 15.01
CA ILE A 42 15.33 7.05 14.32
C ILE A 42 15.54 7.27 12.82
N GLU A 43 16.60 6.67 12.29
CA GLU A 43 16.82 6.63 10.85
C GLU A 43 16.02 5.49 10.23
N PRO A 44 15.07 5.79 9.31
CA PRO A 44 14.33 4.74 8.63
C PRO A 44 15.18 4.09 7.56
N PHE A 45 15.03 2.78 7.40
CA PHE A 45 15.48 2.11 6.19
C PHE A 45 14.54 2.46 5.04
N THR A 46 15.06 3.01 3.95
CA THR A 46 14.25 3.39 2.78
C THR A 46 14.83 2.86 1.49
N ILE A 47 13.98 2.28 0.65
CA ILE A 47 14.33 1.92 -0.73
C ILE A 47 13.47 2.78 -1.64
N ASN A 48 14.11 3.57 -2.50
CA ASN A 48 13.43 4.29 -3.55
C ASN A 48 13.37 3.40 -4.80
N TYR A 49 12.17 3.02 -5.23
CA TYR A 49 11.99 2.21 -6.43
C TYR A 49 12.16 3.01 -7.72
N ASN A 50 12.38 4.33 -7.63
CA ASN A 50 12.39 5.25 -8.75
C ASN A 50 11.12 5.09 -9.60
N GLN A 51 9.99 4.97 -8.91
CA GLN A 51 8.66 4.76 -9.47
C GLN A 51 7.69 5.76 -8.87
N MET A 52 6.71 6.16 -9.66
CA MET A 52 5.60 7.02 -9.26
C MET A 52 4.29 6.26 -9.49
N GLY A 53 3.36 6.38 -8.54
CA GLY A 53 1.98 5.95 -8.70
C GLY A 53 1.16 7.14 -9.18
N LEU A 54 0.55 7.00 -10.36
CA LEU A 54 -0.48 7.90 -10.85
C LEU A 54 -1.84 7.36 -10.39
N VAL A 55 -2.57 8.17 -9.64
CA VAL A 55 -3.97 7.93 -9.28
C VAL A 55 -4.89 8.83 -10.07
N ALA A 56 -6.06 8.30 -10.45
CA ALA A 56 -7.12 9.05 -11.10
C ALA A 56 -8.47 8.40 -10.81
N THR A 57 -9.56 9.15 -10.93
CA THR A 57 -10.91 8.57 -10.94
C THR A 57 -11.34 8.41 -12.38
N VAL A 58 -11.66 7.18 -12.78
CA VAL A 58 -12.09 6.84 -14.14
C VAL A 58 -13.54 6.40 -14.16
N GLU A 59 -14.22 6.76 -15.25
CA GLU A 59 -15.58 6.35 -15.56
C GLU A 59 -15.52 5.19 -16.54
N LEU A 60 -16.22 4.11 -16.17
CA LEU A 60 -16.29 2.90 -16.97
C LEU A 60 -17.49 2.99 -17.91
N SER A 61 -17.42 2.29 -19.04
CA SER A 61 -18.61 2.06 -19.84
C SER A 61 -19.61 1.27 -19.01
N ASP A 62 -20.90 1.49 -19.24
CA ASP A 62 -22.04 0.97 -18.48
C ASP A 62 -22.15 -0.58 -18.59
N SER A 63 -21.15 -1.27 -18.02
CA SER A 63 -20.81 -2.66 -18.26
C SER A 63 -20.91 -3.47 -16.97
N GLY A 64 -22.11 -3.50 -16.40
CA GLY A 64 -22.51 -4.44 -15.36
C GLY A 64 -21.93 -4.18 -13.97
N ASP A 65 -21.89 -5.23 -13.13
CA ASP A 65 -21.51 -5.18 -11.72
C ASP A 65 -20.02 -4.84 -11.55
N ASN A 66 -19.70 -3.58 -11.26
CA ASN A 66 -18.35 -3.10 -10.93
C ASN A 66 -17.99 -3.45 -9.49
N SER A 67 -17.93 -4.75 -9.18
CA SER A 67 -17.61 -5.29 -7.85
C SER A 67 -16.21 -5.88 -7.75
N VAL A 68 -15.47 -5.95 -8.87
CA VAL A 68 -14.18 -6.64 -8.97
C VAL A 68 -13.03 -5.65 -9.11
N ALA A 69 -12.04 -5.77 -8.22
CA ALA A 69 -10.76 -5.07 -8.37
C ALA A 69 -9.89 -5.76 -9.44
N TRP A 70 -9.46 -4.99 -10.43
CA TRP A 70 -8.60 -5.46 -11.51
C TRP A 70 -7.17 -5.04 -11.27
N GLN A 71 -6.22 -5.94 -11.50
CA GLN A 71 -4.81 -5.61 -11.46
C GLN A 71 -4.06 -6.35 -12.57
N ARG A 72 -3.34 -5.59 -13.39
CA ARG A 72 -2.50 -6.10 -14.46
C ARG A 72 -1.08 -5.62 -14.24
N PHE A 73 -0.11 -6.50 -14.44
CA PHE A 73 1.31 -6.17 -14.30
C PHE A 73 1.94 -5.99 -15.68
N LEU A 74 2.38 -4.78 -15.98
CA LEU A 74 3.07 -4.42 -17.22
C LEU A 74 4.59 -4.37 -16.99
N PRO A 75 5.42 -4.42 -18.06
CA PRO A 75 6.87 -4.25 -17.92
C PRO A 75 7.28 -2.94 -17.25
N THR A 76 6.46 -1.90 -17.40
CA THR A 76 6.68 -0.56 -16.85
C THR A 76 6.21 -0.41 -15.39
N GLY A 77 5.36 -1.31 -14.91
CA GLY A 77 4.74 -1.28 -13.60
C GLY A 77 3.31 -1.84 -13.61
N PRO A 78 2.74 -2.14 -12.43
CA PRO A 78 1.34 -2.55 -12.32
C PRO A 78 0.38 -1.40 -12.65
N VAL A 79 -0.77 -1.76 -13.23
CA VAL A 79 -1.95 -0.92 -13.38
C VAL A 79 -3.12 -1.62 -12.70
N ALA A 80 -3.86 -0.91 -11.86
CA ALA A 80 -4.98 -1.45 -11.10
C ALA A 80 -6.20 -0.54 -11.15
N LEU A 81 -7.39 -1.14 -11.23
CA LEU A 81 -8.69 -0.49 -11.11
C LEU A 81 -9.38 -1.01 -9.87
N LEU A 82 -9.71 -0.11 -8.95
CA LEU A 82 -10.41 -0.41 -7.72
C LEU A 82 -11.84 0.13 -7.85
N PRO A 83 -12.87 -0.71 -7.74
CA PRO A 83 -14.25 -0.23 -7.84
C PRO A 83 -14.56 0.75 -6.71
N LEU A 84 -15.18 1.88 -7.06
CA LEU A 84 -15.73 2.83 -6.08
C LEU A 84 -17.25 2.71 -6.04
N ASN A 85 -17.87 2.82 -7.22
CA ASN A 85 -19.31 2.72 -7.46
C ASN A 85 -19.54 1.90 -8.74
N ASP A 86 -20.80 1.60 -9.07
CA ASP A 86 -21.18 0.83 -10.26
C ASP A 86 -20.57 1.37 -11.58
N THR A 87 -20.36 2.68 -11.69
CA THR A 87 -19.87 3.34 -12.91
C THR A 87 -18.46 3.93 -12.81
N THR A 88 -17.88 3.97 -11.61
CA THR A 88 -16.60 4.65 -11.38
C THR A 88 -15.60 3.78 -10.63
N SER A 89 -14.34 3.86 -11.04
CA SER A 89 -13.23 3.16 -10.40
C SER A 89 -12.06 4.10 -10.10
N SER A 90 -11.33 3.82 -9.03
CA SER A 90 -10.05 4.45 -8.74
C SER A 90 -8.94 3.71 -9.48
N LEU A 91 -8.23 4.43 -10.32
CA LEU A 91 -7.03 3.95 -11.00
C LEU A 91 -5.82 4.11 -10.09
N VAL A 92 -4.93 3.11 -10.09
CA VAL A 92 -3.56 3.21 -9.59
C VAL A 92 -2.63 2.66 -10.67
N TRP A 93 -1.85 3.52 -11.31
CA TRP A 93 -0.94 3.15 -12.38
C TRP A 93 0.51 3.50 -12.01
N THR A 94 1.35 2.49 -11.85
CA THR A 94 2.77 2.67 -11.56
C THR A 94 3.56 2.86 -12.83
N HIS A 95 4.39 3.91 -12.87
CA HIS A 95 5.32 4.17 -13.96
C HIS A 95 6.62 4.83 -13.46
N THR A 96 7.51 5.19 -14.40
CA THR A 96 8.73 5.96 -14.09
C THR A 96 8.36 7.42 -13.84
N PRO A 97 9.18 8.20 -13.10
CA PRO A 97 8.86 9.59 -12.80
C PRO A 97 8.68 10.49 -14.03
N ALA A 98 9.38 10.20 -15.13
CA ALA A 98 9.24 10.93 -16.38
C ALA A 98 7.88 10.65 -17.03
N GLN A 99 7.54 9.37 -17.21
CA GLN A 99 6.29 8.95 -17.86
C GLN A 99 5.05 9.25 -17.01
N ALA A 100 5.14 9.15 -15.68
CA ALA A 100 4.04 9.51 -14.79
C ALA A 100 3.70 11.01 -14.88
N LYS A 101 4.71 11.88 -15.03
CA LYS A 101 4.49 13.32 -15.24
C LYS A 101 3.86 13.59 -16.60
N GLU A 102 4.34 12.92 -17.64
CA GLU A 102 3.77 13.00 -18.99
C GLU A 102 2.28 12.62 -19.00
N LEU A 103 1.93 11.46 -18.43
CA LEU A 103 0.54 10.98 -18.29
C LEU A 103 -0.33 11.92 -17.43
N GLN A 104 0.25 12.58 -16.42
CA GLN A 104 -0.46 13.56 -15.60
C GLN A 104 -0.81 14.82 -16.40
N SER A 105 0.08 15.27 -17.29
CA SER A 105 -0.12 16.46 -18.14
C SER A 105 -0.86 16.21 -19.45
N MET A 106 -1.00 14.96 -19.86
CA MET A 106 -1.61 14.55 -21.12
C MET A 106 -3.09 15.01 -21.23
N PRO A 107 -3.64 15.25 -22.43
CA PRO A 107 -5.07 15.47 -22.61
C PRO A 107 -5.91 14.29 -22.09
N PRO A 108 -7.12 14.51 -21.54
CA PRO A 108 -7.96 13.45 -20.96
C PRO A 108 -8.26 12.31 -21.93
N GLN A 109 -8.50 12.61 -23.21
CA GLN A 109 -8.86 11.62 -24.22
C GLN A 109 -7.68 10.70 -24.58
N GLU A 110 -6.50 11.29 -24.86
CA GLU A 110 -5.27 10.53 -25.07
C GLU A 110 -4.89 9.68 -23.84
N PHE A 111 -5.16 10.17 -22.64
CA PHE A 111 -4.94 9.43 -21.41
C PHE A 111 -5.83 8.18 -21.31
N VAL A 112 -7.11 8.30 -21.68
CA VAL A 112 -8.06 7.18 -21.71
C VAL A 112 -7.64 6.15 -22.75
N ASP A 113 -7.21 6.60 -23.93
CA ASP A 113 -6.71 5.72 -24.99
C ASP A 113 -5.46 4.95 -24.52
N ALA A 114 -4.49 5.64 -23.93
CA ALA A 114 -3.29 5.03 -23.37
C ALA A 114 -3.61 4.03 -22.24
N LEU A 115 -4.63 4.33 -21.42
CA LEU A 115 -5.06 3.45 -20.34
C LEU A 115 -5.75 2.19 -20.86
N ASN A 116 -6.64 2.32 -21.84
CA ASN A 116 -7.27 1.19 -22.50
C ASN A 116 -6.20 0.33 -23.20
N ASP A 117 -5.24 0.94 -23.90
CA ASP A 117 -4.10 0.24 -24.48
C ASP A 117 -3.31 -0.54 -23.42
N ALA A 118 -3.06 0.05 -22.25
CA ALA A 118 -2.39 -0.62 -21.15
C ALA A 118 -3.15 -1.86 -20.65
N PHE A 119 -4.49 -1.86 -20.71
CA PHE A 119 -5.33 -2.99 -20.32
C PHE A 119 -5.55 -4.04 -21.42
N TYR A 120 -5.53 -3.67 -22.71
CA TYR A 120 -5.84 -4.59 -23.81
C TYR A 120 -4.64 -5.02 -24.66
N LYS A 121 -3.54 -4.26 -24.71
CA LYS A 121 -2.40 -4.58 -25.57
C LYS A 121 -1.70 -5.87 -25.15
N ASP A 122 -1.48 -6.77 -26.09
CA ASP A 122 -0.65 -7.97 -25.87
C ASP A 122 0.83 -7.58 -25.93
N TYR A 123 1.54 -7.77 -24.82
CA TYR A 123 2.99 -7.60 -24.79
C TYR A 123 3.65 -8.93 -25.18
N PRO A 124 4.59 -8.94 -26.13
CA PRO A 124 5.26 -10.16 -26.56
C PRO A 124 6.00 -10.78 -25.36
N LYS A 125 5.70 -12.04 -25.08
CA LYS A 125 6.45 -12.85 -24.11
C LYS A 125 7.60 -13.54 -24.84
N ASP A 126 8.78 -13.60 -24.25
CA ASP A 126 9.96 -14.23 -24.87
C ASP A 126 9.65 -15.66 -25.35
N THR A 127 10.09 -15.98 -26.57
CA THR A 127 9.82 -17.19 -27.34
C THR A 127 10.22 -18.49 -26.63
N MET A 128 11.13 -18.42 -25.65
CA MET A 128 11.57 -19.57 -24.84
C MET A 128 10.57 -19.91 -23.72
N THR A 129 9.81 -18.92 -23.22
CA THR A 129 8.84 -19.11 -22.13
C THR A 129 7.48 -19.59 -22.61
N THR A 130 7.11 -19.31 -23.87
CA THR A 130 5.85 -19.72 -24.49
C THR A 130 5.79 -21.21 -24.76
N ASN A 131 6.85 -21.80 -25.32
CA ASN A 131 6.89 -23.22 -25.69
C ASN A 131 6.76 -24.17 -24.47
N LEU A 132 7.34 -23.78 -23.34
CA LEU A 132 7.23 -24.53 -22.08
C LEU A 132 5.89 -24.30 -21.35
N MET A 133 5.32 -23.10 -21.46
CA MET A 133 4.00 -22.83 -20.88
C MET A 133 2.86 -23.52 -21.62
N ASP A 134 2.98 -23.69 -22.94
CA ASP A 134 2.02 -24.46 -23.72
C ASP A 134 2.05 -25.95 -23.34
N THR A 135 3.24 -26.50 -23.04
CA THR A 135 3.36 -27.88 -22.52
C THR A 135 2.80 -28.03 -21.11
N LEU A 136 3.03 -27.07 -20.21
CA LEU A 136 2.52 -27.13 -18.83
C LEU A 136 1.02 -26.86 -18.71
N SER A 137 0.48 -25.93 -19.50
CA SER A 137 -0.97 -25.67 -19.55
C SER A 137 -1.75 -26.83 -20.16
N THR A 138 -1.13 -27.64 -21.02
CA THR A 138 -1.70 -28.91 -21.52
C THR A 138 -1.88 -29.94 -20.39
N PHE A 139 -0.97 -29.97 -19.40
CA PHE A 139 -1.07 -30.83 -18.22
C PHE A 139 -2.00 -30.27 -17.13
N CYS A 140 -2.19 -28.95 -17.06
CA CYS A 140 -3.09 -28.29 -16.12
C CYS A 140 -4.27 -27.65 -16.87
N SER A 141 -5.28 -28.46 -17.20
CA SER A 141 -6.51 -27.98 -17.84
C SER A 141 -7.41 -27.22 -16.84
N ALA A 142 -6.96 -26.04 -16.42
CA ALA A 142 -7.80 -25.08 -15.73
C ALA A 142 -8.51 -24.22 -16.79
N LYS A 143 -9.81 -24.48 -16.99
CA LYS A 143 -10.71 -23.66 -17.82
C LYS A 143 -10.75 -22.24 -17.24
N THR A 144 -9.82 -21.40 -17.69
CA THR A 144 -9.71 -20.02 -17.21
C THR A 144 -10.75 -19.21 -17.98
N ILE A 145 -11.87 -18.88 -17.35
CA ILE A 145 -12.81 -17.90 -17.91
C ILE A 145 -12.02 -16.58 -17.98
N ARG A 146 -11.66 -16.15 -19.20
CA ARG A 146 -11.01 -14.86 -19.43
C ARG A 146 -12.04 -13.78 -19.15
N GLN A 147 -11.99 -13.24 -17.94
CA GLN A 147 -12.75 -12.09 -17.53
C GLN A 147 -11.96 -10.86 -17.99
N TYR A 148 -12.57 -10.00 -18.81
CA TYR A 148 -11.93 -8.79 -19.35
C TYR A 148 -12.28 -7.59 -18.47
N PRO A 149 -11.33 -6.66 -18.26
CA PRO A 149 -11.62 -5.43 -17.54
C PRO A 149 -12.66 -4.61 -18.34
N PRO A 150 -13.53 -3.85 -17.63
CA PRO A 150 -14.46 -2.92 -18.26
C PRO A 150 -13.69 -1.82 -19.00
N ALA A 151 -14.22 -1.37 -20.13
CA ALA A 151 -13.60 -0.33 -20.92
C ALA A 151 -13.70 1.02 -20.21
N ILE A 152 -12.63 1.81 -20.23
CA ILE A 152 -12.64 3.15 -19.65
C ILE A 152 -13.16 4.14 -20.71
N VAL A 153 -14.15 4.94 -20.33
CA VAL A 153 -14.78 5.94 -21.22
C VAL A 153 -14.20 7.33 -20.97
N ALA A 154 -14.02 7.70 -19.70
CA ALA A 154 -13.55 9.02 -19.34
C ALA A 154 -12.70 9.00 -18.07
N VAL A 155 -11.93 10.07 -17.88
CA VAL A 155 -11.25 10.38 -16.62
C VAL A 155 -11.88 11.63 -16.03
N LYS A 156 -12.18 11.61 -14.74
CA LYS A 156 -12.75 12.76 -14.05
C LYS A 156 -11.75 13.91 -14.02
N ASP A 157 -12.21 15.10 -14.38
CA ASP A 157 -11.37 16.29 -14.42
C ASP A 157 -10.67 16.58 -13.08
N LYS A 158 -9.40 16.97 -13.17
CA LYS A 158 -8.53 17.31 -12.02
C LYS A 158 -8.36 16.19 -10.98
N SER A 159 -8.74 14.95 -11.28
CA SER A 159 -8.54 13.81 -10.37
C SER A 159 -7.14 13.19 -10.42
N ARG A 160 -6.34 13.55 -11.43
CA ARG A 160 -5.02 12.96 -11.69
C ARG A 160 -3.95 13.49 -10.73
N ALA A 161 -3.39 12.61 -9.92
CA ALA A 161 -2.30 12.94 -9.00
C ALA A 161 -1.20 11.88 -9.01
N CYS A 162 0.05 12.33 -8.92
CA CYS A 162 1.22 11.46 -8.86
C CYS A 162 1.84 11.50 -7.46
N PHE A 163 2.19 10.34 -6.92
CA PHE A 163 2.93 10.23 -5.67
C PHE A 163 4.11 9.27 -5.83
N PRO A 164 5.25 9.54 -5.15
CA PRO A 164 6.38 8.64 -5.20
C PRO A 164 6.02 7.30 -4.58
N LEU A 165 6.58 6.22 -5.12
CA LEU A 165 6.50 4.88 -4.55
C LEU A 165 7.84 4.49 -3.95
N GLY A 166 7.78 3.77 -2.85
CA GLY A 166 8.97 3.31 -2.17
C GLY A 166 8.65 2.46 -0.98
N PHE A 167 9.70 1.87 -0.44
CA PHE A 167 9.67 1.14 0.81
C PHE A 167 10.27 2.01 1.91
N GLY A 168 9.66 1.96 3.09
CA GLY A 168 10.17 2.62 4.28
C GLY A 168 9.89 1.78 5.51
N HIS A 169 10.87 1.63 6.39
CA HIS A 169 10.68 0.94 7.66
C HIS A 169 11.50 1.63 8.75
N ALA A 170 10.82 2.07 9.82
CA ALA A 170 11.49 2.54 11.02
C ALA A 170 11.93 1.32 11.85
N PRO A 171 13.22 1.20 12.23
CA PRO A 171 13.71 0.07 13.03
C PRO A 171 13.13 0.03 14.45
N SER A 172 12.59 1.16 14.91
CA SER A 172 11.84 1.28 16.15
C SER A 172 10.63 2.18 15.92
N TYR A 173 9.50 1.82 16.54
CA TYR A 173 8.24 2.56 16.46
C TYR A 173 8.05 3.45 17.69
N VAL A 174 8.82 3.26 18.76
CA VAL A 174 8.59 3.94 20.05
C VAL A 174 9.89 4.49 20.66
N ALA A 175 9.75 5.56 21.42
CA ALA A 175 10.80 6.15 22.24
C ALA A 175 10.17 6.67 23.54
N GLN A 176 10.99 7.12 24.48
CA GLN A 176 10.46 7.71 25.72
C GLN A 176 9.53 8.89 25.38
N GLY A 177 8.25 8.78 25.74
CA GLY A 177 7.24 9.79 25.48
C GLY A 177 6.84 9.97 24.01
N ALA A 178 7.17 9.04 23.11
CA ALA A 178 6.81 9.13 21.69
C ALA A 178 6.52 7.77 21.04
N ALA A 179 5.59 7.75 20.09
CA ALA A 179 5.23 6.58 19.28
C ALA A 179 4.98 6.99 17.81
N LEU A 180 5.26 6.10 16.86
CA LEU A 180 5.05 6.28 15.43
C LEU A 180 3.95 5.34 14.94
N VAL A 181 3.11 5.81 14.02
CA VAL A 181 2.01 5.04 13.41
C VAL A 181 1.95 5.27 11.89
N GLY A 182 1.48 4.26 11.14
CA GLY A 182 1.27 4.35 9.69
C GLY A 182 2.54 4.70 8.92
N ASP A 183 2.42 5.57 7.90
CA ASP A 183 3.50 6.00 7.01
C ASP A 183 4.72 6.64 7.72
N ALA A 184 4.56 7.07 8.98
CA ALA A 184 5.67 7.53 9.80
C ALA A 184 6.55 6.37 10.30
N ALA A 185 5.96 5.19 10.50
CA ALA A 185 6.63 3.97 10.97
C ALA A 185 6.97 2.99 9.85
N HIS A 186 6.07 2.82 8.87
CA HIS A 186 6.27 1.90 7.75
C HIS A 186 5.57 2.42 6.50
N ARG A 187 6.20 2.21 5.35
CA ARG A 187 5.69 2.58 4.03
C ARG A 187 5.87 1.39 3.09
N VAL A 188 4.81 1.02 2.40
CA VAL A 188 4.78 -0.14 1.50
C VAL A 188 4.30 0.25 0.10
N HIS A 189 4.64 -0.58 -0.90
CA HIS A 189 4.09 -0.41 -2.25
C HIS A 189 2.57 -0.66 -2.23
N PRO A 190 1.74 0.13 -2.94
CA PRO A 190 0.28 -0.01 -2.97
C PRO A 190 -0.25 -1.29 -3.64
N LEU A 191 0.58 -2.31 -3.93
CA LEU A 191 0.17 -3.53 -4.65
C LEU A 191 -1.00 -4.28 -4.00
N ALA A 192 -1.12 -4.19 -2.68
CA ALA A 192 -2.10 -4.97 -1.92
C ALA A 192 -3.20 -4.09 -1.29
N GLY A 193 -3.15 -2.77 -1.49
CA GLY A 193 -4.07 -1.84 -0.82
C GLY A 193 -3.95 -1.81 0.71
N GLN A 194 -2.90 -2.40 1.29
CA GLN A 194 -2.82 -2.65 2.74
C GLN A 194 -2.27 -1.47 3.56
N GLY A 195 -1.68 -0.44 2.94
CA GLY A 195 -0.97 0.62 3.68
C GLY A 195 -1.82 1.29 4.76
N VAL A 196 -3.05 1.67 4.42
CA VAL A 196 -3.99 2.28 5.36
C VAL A 196 -4.46 1.29 6.43
N ASN A 197 -4.72 0.03 6.05
CA ASN A 197 -5.13 -1.02 6.99
C ASN A 197 -4.06 -1.28 8.06
N LEU A 198 -2.79 -1.29 7.67
CA LEU A 198 -1.67 -1.38 8.62
C LEU A 198 -1.68 -0.20 9.60
N GLY A 199 -1.90 1.02 9.10
CA GLY A 199 -2.02 2.22 9.93
C GLY A 199 -3.20 2.19 10.90
N PHE A 200 -4.37 1.69 10.50
CA PHE A 200 -5.50 1.49 11.43
C PHE A 200 -5.20 0.42 12.49
N GLY A 201 -4.51 -0.65 12.11
CA GLY A 201 -4.02 -1.65 13.05
C GLY A 201 -3.06 -1.05 14.09
N ASP A 202 -2.21 -0.11 13.67
CA ASP A 202 -1.33 0.65 14.56
C ASP A 202 -2.13 1.49 15.57
N VAL A 203 -3.08 2.31 15.10
CA VAL A 203 -3.90 3.16 15.96
C VAL A 203 -4.69 2.32 16.96
N LYS A 204 -5.30 1.22 16.52
CA LYS A 204 -6.06 0.31 17.40
C LYS A 204 -5.18 -0.31 18.49
N CYS A 205 -4.01 -0.82 18.12
CA CYS A 205 -3.08 -1.42 19.08
C CYS A 205 -2.52 -0.37 20.05
N LEU A 206 -2.12 0.80 19.56
CA LEU A 206 -1.57 1.88 20.38
C LEU A 206 -2.60 2.40 21.38
N THR A 207 -3.83 2.66 20.95
CA THR A 207 -4.92 3.12 21.83
C THR A 207 -5.20 2.11 22.95
N GLN A 208 -5.18 0.81 22.65
CA GLN A 208 -5.36 -0.24 23.65
C GLN A 208 -4.17 -0.30 24.63
N VAL A 209 -2.93 -0.25 24.16
CA VAL A 209 -1.74 -0.26 25.01
C VAL A 209 -1.69 0.97 25.92
N LEU A 210 -2.08 2.14 25.42
CA LEU A 210 -2.16 3.37 26.21
C LEU A 210 -3.26 3.28 27.27
N ALA A 211 -4.42 2.72 26.93
CA ALA A 211 -5.51 2.50 27.90
C ALA A 211 -5.09 1.53 29.01
N ASP A 212 -4.46 0.40 28.66
CA ASP A 212 -3.91 -0.57 29.61
C ASP A 212 -2.89 0.11 30.55
N ALA A 213 -1.98 0.91 29.99
CA ALA A 213 -0.95 1.62 30.76
C ALA A 213 -1.57 2.57 31.79
N VAL A 214 -2.56 3.37 31.39
CA VAL A 214 -3.30 4.26 32.29
C VAL A 214 -4.01 3.48 33.38
N TYR A 215 -4.70 2.40 33.04
CA TYR A 215 -5.43 1.57 33.99
C TYR A 215 -4.51 0.90 35.03
N SER A 216 -3.32 0.47 34.61
CA SER A 216 -2.30 -0.12 35.48
C SER A 216 -1.44 0.91 36.22
N GLY A 217 -1.69 2.21 36.05
CA GLY A 217 -0.95 3.29 36.72
C GLY A 217 0.44 3.58 36.14
N TYR A 218 0.76 3.05 34.95
CA TYR A 218 1.98 3.42 34.22
C TYR A 218 1.86 4.83 33.65
N PRO A 219 2.97 5.59 33.55
CA PRO A 219 2.96 6.85 32.82
C PRO A 219 2.68 6.59 31.33
N ILE A 220 1.80 7.40 30.73
CA ILE A 220 1.32 7.24 29.34
C ILE A 220 2.49 7.16 28.34
N GLY A 221 3.60 7.85 28.62
CA GLY A 221 4.82 7.85 27.79
C GLY A 221 5.95 6.94 28.25
N ASP A 222 5.67 6.00 29.15
CA ASP A 222 6.66 5.00 29.55
C ASP A 222 7.05 4.12 28.37
N LYS A 223 8.36 4.05 28.10
CA LYS A 223 8.86 3.24 26.99
C LYS A 223 8.51 1.77 27.18
N ASN A 224 8.55 1.21 28.39
CA ASN A 224 8.29 -0.22 28.60
C ASN A 224 6.84 -0.58 28.30
N ALA A 225 5.89 0.29 28.66
CA ALA A 225 4.50 0.14 28.25
C ALA A 225 4.36 0.19 26.71
N LEU A 226 5.00 1.16 26.05
CA LEU A 226 4.95 1.34 24.60
C LEU A 226 5.66 0.22 23.80
N LEU A 227 6.64 -0.48 24.39
CA LEU A 227 7.30 -1.63 23.75
C LEU A 227 6.32 -2.77 23.45
N LYS A 228 5.22 -2.90 24.21
CA LYS A 228 4.14 -3.85 23.89
C LYS A 228 3.54 -3.55 22.53
N TYR A 229 3.25 -2.28 22.25
CA TYR A 229 2.75 -1.82 20.95
C TYR A 229 3.76 -2.11 19.83
N GLU A 230 5.02 -1.74 20.02
CA GLU A 230 6.08 -1.99 19.02
C GLU A 230 6.19 -3.47 18.68
N ARG A 231 6.26 -4.35 19.68
CA ARG A 231 6.37 -5.80 19.48
C ARG A 231 5.17 -6.35 18.70
N GLU A 232 3.95 -5.98 19.08
CA GLU A 232 2.74 -6.47 18.41
C GLU A 232 2.64 -5.98 16.97
N ARG A 233 3.04 -4.73 16.70
CA ARG A 233 2.98 -4.15 15.35
C ARG A 233 4.09 -4.66 14.47
N LEU A 234 5.33 -4.76 14.95
CA LEU A 234 6.41 -5.36 14.17
C LEU A 234 6.08 -6.80 13.75
N MET A 235 5.54 -7.61 14.66
CA MET A 235 5.16 -9.00 14.33
C MET A 235 4.06 -9.12 13.27
N LYS A 236 3.19 -8.11 13.09
CA LYS A 236 2.14 -8.13 12.06
C LYS A 236 2.56 -7.38 10.78
N ASN A 237 3.18 -6.21 10.91
CA ASN A 237 3.49 -5.33 9.79
C ASN A 237 4.68 -5.87 9.00
N VAL A 238 5.75 -6.33 9.66
CA VAL A 238 7.01 -6.74 8.99
C VAL A 238 6.81 -7.87 7.97
N PRO A 239 6.09 -8.97 8.27
CA PRO A 239 5.84 -10.02 7.28
C PRO A 239 5.09 -9.52 6.05
N ILE A 240 4.08 -8.65 6.23
CA ILE A 240 3.29 -8.07 5.15
C ILE A 240 4.18 -7.15 4.28
N MET A 241 5.00 -6.31 4.92
CA MET A 241 5.94 -5.42 4.26
C MET A 241 6.92 -6.21 3.37
N PHE A 242 7.54 -7.27 3.90
CA PHE A 242 8.46 -8.11 3.14
C PHE A 242 7.74 -8.90 2.04
N GLY A 243 6.52 -9.36 2.28
CA GLY A 243 5.70 -10.01 1.25
C GLY A 243 5.41 -9.09 0.07
N ILE A 244 4.98 -7.85 0.34
CA ILE A 244 4.75 -6.84 -0.69
C ILE A 244 6.04 -6.49 -1.42
N HIS A 245 7.16 -6.33 -0.70
CA HIS A 245 8.45 -6.05 -1.32
C HIS A 245 8.93 -7.20 -2.23
N GLY A 246 8.80 -8.44 -1.75
CA GLY A 246 9.14 -9.63 -2.52
C GLY A 246 8.28 -9.80 -3.77
N LEU A 247 6.97 -9.55 -3.66
CA LEU A 247 6.08 -9.51 -4.82
C LEU A 247 6.52 -8.40 -5.78
N GLN A 248 6.75 -7.18 -5.32
CA GLN A 248 7.19 -6.10 -6.21
C GLN A 248 8.48 -6.49 -6.95
N GLN A 249 9.46 -7.04 -6.25
CA GLN A 249 10.73 -7.47 -6.83
C GLN A 249 10.55 -8.60 -7.86
N LEU A 250 9.70 -9.58 -7.55
CA LEU A 250 9.36 -10.68 -8.46
C LEU A 250 8.74 -10.16 -9.75
N TYR A 251 7.86 -9.17 -9.66
CA TYR A 251 7.12 -8.62 -10.79
C TYR A 251 7.87 -7.53 -11.56
N SER A 252 8.84 -6.85 -10.94
CA SER A 252 9.70 -5.85 -11.58
C SER A 252 10.91 -6.47 -12.29
N THR A 253 11.22 -7.74 -12.04
CA THR A 253 12.37 -8.42 -12.63
C THR A 253 12.04 -8.93 -14.03
N THR A 254 12.84 -8.53 -15.02
CA THR A 254 12.74 -8.96 -16.44
C THR A 254 13.50 -10.26 -16.73
N PHE A 255 14.14 -10.85 -15.73
CA PHE A 255 14.91 -12.09 -15.86
C PHE A 255 13.97 -13.30 -16.11
N SER A 256 14.13 -13.94 -17.27
CA SER A 256 13.24 -15.00 -17.79
C SER A 256 12.93 -16.16 -16.81
N PRO A 257 13.88 -16.68 -16.01
CA PRO A 257 13.59 -17.69 -14.98
C PRO A 257 12.61 -17.23 -13.88
N VAL A 258 12.66 -15.96 -13.50
CA VAL A 258 11.77 -15.37 -12.48
C VAL A 258 10.36 -15.16 -13.05
N VAL A 259 10.26 -14.80 -14.32
CA VAL A 259 8.99 -14.66 -15.05
C VAL A 259 8.27 -16.02 -15.19
N MET A 260 9.03 -17.11 -15.37
CA MET A 260 8.50 -18.47 -15.38
C MET A 260 7.95 -18.87 -13.99
N LEU A 261 8.71 -18.61 -12.93
CA LEU A 261 8.29 -18.85 -11.54
C LEU A 261 7.01 -18.07 -11.17
N ARG A 262 6.89 -16.82 -11.62
CA ARG A 262 5.69 -15.98 -11.46
C ARG A 262 4.46 -16.62 -12.10
N SER A 263 4.61 -17.14 -13.31
CA SER A 263 3.50 -17.70 -14.08
C SER A 263 3.05 -19.06 -13.51
N LEU A 264 4.00 -19.86 -13.02
CA LEU A 264 3.72 -21.09 -12.26
C LEU A 264 3.06 -20.81 -10.91
N GLY A 265 3.55 -19.80 -10.19
CA GLY A 265 2.99 -19.39 -8.90
C GLY A 265 1.51 -19.02 -9.01
N LEU A 266 1.14 -18.19 -9.99
CA LEU A 266 -0.25 -17.80 -10.24
C LEU A 266 -1.15 -19.00 -10.57
N GLN A 267 -0.69 -19.93 -11.40
CA GLN A 267 -1.43 -21.14 -11.77
C GLN A 267 -1.59 -22.11 -10.58
N ILE A 268 -0.55 -22.26 -9.75
CA ILE A 268 -0.61 -23.08 -8.53
C ILE A 268 -1.60 -22.48 -7.53
N THR A 269 -1.59 -21.16 -7.32
CA THR A 269 -2.59 -20.50 -6.45
C THR A 269 -4.02 -20.58 -6.97
N GLN A 270 -4.22 -20.60 -8.29
CA GLN A 270 -5.57 -20.78 -8.87
C GLN A 270 -6.08 -22.22 -8.73
N ASN A 271 -5.18 -23.22 -8.75
CA ASN A 271 -5.55 -24.63 -8.70
C ASN A 271 -5.59 -25.24 -7.29
N LEU A 272 -5.14 -24.51 -6.26
CA LEU A 272 -5.20 -24.95 -4.86
C LEU A 272 -6.20 -24.10 -4.04
N PRO A 273 -7.44 -24.58 -3.82
CA PRO A 273 -8.45 -23.89 -3.01
C PRO A 273 -8.02 -23.44 -1.61
N PRO A 274 -7.18 -24.18 -0.83
CA PRO A 274 -6.77 -23.72 0.50
C PRO A 274 -5.82 -22.52 0.44
N LEU A 275 -4.94 -22.44 -0.57
CA LEU A 275 -4.05 -21.30 -0.78
C LEU A 275 -4.84 -20.04 -1.12
N LYS A 276 -5.84 -20.15 -2.00
CA LYS A 276 -6.73 -19.04 -2.33
C LYS A 276 -7.46 -18.49 -1.09
N LYS A 277 -7.93 -19.35 -0.19
CA LYS A 277 -8.57 -18.93 1.08
C LYS A 277 -7.61 -18.19 2.01
N ILE A 278 -6.36 -18.63 2.11
CA ILE A 278 -5.35 -17.95 2.94
C ILE A 278 -5.05 -16.56 2.38
N PHE A 279 -4.83 -16.43 1.07
CA PHE A 279 -4.62 -15.12 0.43
C PHE A 279 -5.82 -14.19 0.60
N MET A 280 -7.05 -14.71 0.45
CA MET A 280 -8.27 -13.92 0.66
C MET A 280 -8.43 -13.47 2.11
N GLN A 281 -8.21 -14.36 3.09
CA GLN A 281 -8.26 -14.01 4.51
C GLN A 281 -7.22 -12.95 4.87
N GLN A 282 -6.02 -13.04 4.31
CA GLN A 282 -4.95 -12.06 4.56
C GLN A 282 -5.19 -10.72 3.84
N ALA A 283 -5.95 -10.71 2.74
CA ALA A 283 -6.34 -9.49 2.03
C ALA A 283 -7.50 -8.74 2.70
N MET A 284 -8.39 -9.46 3.41
CA MET A 284 -9.53 -8.89 4.12
C MET A 284 -9.17 -8.17 5.43
N GLY A 285 -7.94 -8.36 5.94
CA GLY A 285 -7.44 -7.72 7.16
C GLY A 285 -7.66 -8.54 8.43
#